data_AF-A0A2E0LAU1-F1
#
_entry.id   AF-A0A2E0LAU1-F1
#
_cell.length_a   1.000
_cell.length_b   1.000
_cell.length_c   1.000
_cell.angle_alpha   90.00
_cell.angle_beta   90.00
_cell.angle_gamma   90.00
#
_symmetry.space_group_name_H-M   'P 1'
#
loop_
_entity.id
_entity.type
_entity.pdbx_description
1 polymer ?
#
loop_
_entity_poly.entity_id
_entity_poly.type
_entity_poly.pdbx_seq_one_letter_code
_entity_poly.pdbx_strand_id
1 'polypeptide(L)'
;MLLPSLILLAVFVYGFIGWTGYTSMTDSNAMQQLSGQSANFVGTRNYSQLFTGTLPVSARFRTDMVNTVFFTMLFIAVCLGVGMLLAILLDQQIRGEAFFRTVFLFPMALSFVVTGVVWKWLFNPQAGINALPPMLGLPKPEFQWFISQEQWLQFNWQNVFQILLIIILGVVFIVAGYRWLKNRSPYMAGLAGLALLLNGLLTLTGAEFLLTQPAEPKGFNVALLALVIAAGWQMSGYTMAMYLAGLRGISEEIREAARVDGASELGVYRYVVLPLLAPITLSAIIILGHISLKIFDLVYVMGGGDNLFIDMPGINMFFITFRGQEFGVGAAIAMIMLIMVAIVIVPYLATQLRGGSES
;
A
#
# COMPACT_ATOMS: atom_id res chain seq x y z
N MET A 1 36.24 2.11 11.23
CA MET A 1 35.99 2.46 9.81
C MET A 1 34.54 2.88 9.51
N LEU A 2 33.58 2.74 10.44
CA LEU A 2 32.17 3.13 10.22
C LEU A 2 31.86 4.61 10.50
N LEU A 3 32.77 5.35 11.13
CA LEU A 3 32.48 6.74 11.54
C LEU A 3 32.19 7.67 10.35
N PRO A 4 32.95 7.65 9.23
CA PRO A 4 32.65 8.49 8.09
C PRO A 4 31.28 8.21 7.46
N SER A 5 30.89 6.93 7.34
CA SER A 5 29.58 6.56 6.79
C SER A 5 28.43 6.95 7.71
N LEU A 6 28.59 6.82 9.03
CA LEU A 6 27.60 7.27 10.00
C LEU A 6 27.38 8.79 9.97
N ILE A 7 28.45 9.57 9.81
CA ILE A 7 28.35 11.04 9.67
C ILE A 7 27.58 11.41 8.40
N LEU A 8 27.89 10.77 7.27
CA LEU A 8 27.18 11.01 6.01
C LEU A 8 25.69 10.67 6.12
N LEU A 9 25.33 9.56 6.77
CA LEU A 9 23.93 9.21 7.03
C LEU A 9 23.24 10.22 7.95
N ALA A 10 23.89 10.61 9.04
CA ALA A 10 23.35 11.59 9.99
C ALA A 10 23.04 12.92 9.30
N VAL A 11 23.94 13.41 8.45
CA VAL A 11 23.80 14.71 7.78
C VAL A 11 22.83 14.63 6.59
N PHE A 12 23.09 13.73 5.64
CA PHE A 12 22.38 13.76 4.35
C PHE A 12 21.04 13.02 4.37
N VAL A 13 20.85 12.06 5.28
CA VAL A 13 19.56 11.36 5.40
C VAL A 13 18.75 12.00 6.53
N TYR A 14 19.23 11.88 7.77
CA TYR A 14 18.46 12.33 8.93
C TYR A 14 18.41 13.85 9.04
N GLY A 15 19.46 14.57 8.65
CA GLY A 15 19.46 16.03 8.60
C GLY A 15 18.45 16.58 7.59
N PHE A 16 18.36 16.00 6.38
CA PHE A 16 17.37 16.41 5.38
C PHE A 16 15.93 16.01 5.75
N ILE A 17 15.74 14.86 6.39
CA ILE A 17 14.44 14.50 6.98
C ILE A 17 14.06 15.52 8.07
N GLY A 18 15.00 15.88 8.95
CA GLY A 18 14.79 16.88 9.99
C GLY A 18 14.44 18.26 9.43
N TRP A 19 15.14 18.70 8.38
CA TRP A 19 14.85 19.96 7.69
C TRP A 19 13.47 19.96 7.02
N THR A 20 13.10 18.85 6.38
CA THR A 20 11.75 18.68 5.79
C THR A 20 10.69 18.68 6.89
N GLY A 21 10.97 18.01 8.02
CA GLY A 21 10.13 18.06 9.22
C GLY A 21 9.95 19.46 9.77
N TYR A 22 11.02 20.26 9.85
CA TYR A 22 10.91 21.66 10.27
C TYR A 22 10.08 22.48 9.28
N THR A 23 10.34 22.35 7.97
CA THR A 23 9.59 23.05 6.91
C THR A 23 8.11 22.69 6.94
N SER A 24 7.76 21.43 7.27
CA SER A 24 6.37 21.01 7.41
C SER A 24 5.60 21.72 8.51
N MET A 25 6.30 22.33 9.48
CA MET A 25 5.74 23.08 10.60
C MET A 25 5.79 24.60 10.38
N THR A 26 6.18 25.07 9.19
CA THR A 26 6.20 26.48 8.82
C THR A 26 5.20 26.79 7.70
N ASP A 27 4.87 28.07 7.50
CA ASP A 27 4.02 28.54 6.40
C ASP A 27 4.80 28.81 5.10
N SER A 28 5.94 28.12 4.92
CA SER A 28 6.89 28.33 3.82
C SER A 28 6.24 28.20 2.44
N ASN A 29 6.33 29.26 1.64
CA ASN A 29 5.89 29.28 0.24
C ASN A 29 6.85 30.12 -0.63
N ALA A 30 6.70 30.05 -1.96
CA ALA A 30 7.59 30.79 -2.86
C ALA A 30 7.48 32.31 -2.69
N MET A 31 6.31 32.85 -2.39
CA MET A 31 6.13 34.29 -2.21
C MET A 31 6.94 34.82 -1.01
N GLN A 32 6.98 34.07 0.09
CA GLN A 32 7.81 34.41 1.25
C GLN A 32 9.30 34.35 0.91
N GLN A 33 9.74 33.31 0.19
CA GLN A 33 11.14 33.19 -0.25
C GLN A 33 11.55 34.33 -1.18
N LEU A 34 10.65 34.75 -2.09
CA LEU A 34 10.90 35.86 -3.02
C LEU A 34 10.87 37.23 -2.36
N SER A 35 10.02 37.42 -1.34
CA SER A 35 9.92 38.67 -0.57
C SER A 35 11.00 38.83 0.50
N GLY A 36 11.87 37.83 0.68
CA GLY A 36 12.89 37.81 1.73
C GLY A 36 12.31 37.67 3.14
N GLN A 37 11.00 37.39 3.27
CA GLN A 37 10.36 37.13 4.55
C GLN A 37 10.68 35.71 5.00
N SER A 38 11.13 35.55 6.24
CA SER A 38 11.30 34.23 6.84
C SER A 38 9.95 33.56 7.04
N ALA A 39 9.85 32.27 6.74
CA ALA A 39 8.67 31.48 7.04
C ALA A 39 8.40 31.48 8.56
N ASN A 40 7.15 31.70 8.94
CA ASN A 40 6.70 31.66 10.32
C ASN A 40 6.46 30.22 10.76
N PHE A 41 6.77 29.93 12.01
CA PHE A 41 6.44 28.65 12.61
C PHE A 41 4.93 28.59 12.93
N VAL A 42 4.22 27.68 12.27
CA VAL A 42 2.76 27.47 12.41
C VAL A 42 2.41 26.17 13.14
N GLY A 43 3.41 25.43 13.60
CA GLY A 43 3.22 24.20 14.37
C GLY A 43 2.60 23.09 13.53
N THR A 44 1.47 22.53 13.98
CA THR A 44 0.78 21.41 13.31
C THR A 44 -0.31 21.83 12.33
N ARG A 45 -0.42 23.13 12.01
CA ARG A 45 -1.50 23.68 11.16
C ARG A 45 -1.57 23.02 9.78
N ASN A 46 -0.42 22.80 9.13
CA ASN A 46 -0.39 22.16 7.80
C ASN A 46 -0.97 20.74 7.85
N TYR A 47 -0.69 20.00 8.93
CA TYR A 47 -1.23 18.66 9.14
C TYR A 47 -2.74 18.71 9.39
N SER A 48 -3.21 19.54 10.32
CA SER A 48 -4.65 19.62 10.62
C SER A 48 -5.45 20.04 9.38
N GLN A 49 -4.95 21.00 8.60
CA GLN A 49 -5.56 21.44 7.35
C GLN A 49 -5.74 20.31 6.33
N LEU A 50 -4.77 19.39 6.22
CA LEU A 50 -4.89 18.25 5.30
C LEU A 50 -6.02 17.28 5.70
N PHE A 51 -6.26 17.08 6.99
CA PHE A 51 -7.25 16.12 7.50
C PHE A 51 -8.65 16.71 7.72
N THR A 52 -8.74 17.98 8.12
CA THR A 52 -10.01 18.63 8.52
C THR A 52 -10.36 19.85 7.69
N GLY A 53 -9.46 20.31 6.81
CA GLY A 53 -9.67 21.48 5.98
C GLY A 53 -10.78 21.27 4.95
N THR A 54 -11.50 22.34 4.64
CA THR A 54 -12.60 22.37 3.66
C THR A 54 -12.14 22.73 2.26
N LEU A 55 -10.85 23.01 2.06
CA LEU A 55 -10.30 23.41 0.77
C LEU A 55 -10.26 22.21 -0.20
N PRO A 56 -10.28 22.45 -1.53
CA PRO A 56 -10.17 21.38 -2.52
C PRO A 56 -8.90 20.53 -2.35
N VAL A 57 -7.80 21.17 -1.93
CA VAL A 57 -6.49 20.53 -1.72
C VAL A 57 -6.55 19.46 -0.61
N SER A 58 -7.22 19.76 0.50
CA SER A 58 -7.39 18.80 1.59
C SER A 58 -8.40 17.70 1.24
N ALA A 59 -9.47 18.01 0.49
CA ALA A 59 -10.39 16.99 -0.02
C ALA A 59 -9.69 15.99 -0.96
N ARG A 60 -8.81 16.49 -1.84
CA ARG A 60 -7.96 15.66 -2.72
C ARG A 60 -7.04 14.75 -1.91
N PHE A 61 -6.28 15.31 -0.96
CA PHE A 61 -5.39 14.53 -0.10
C PHE A 61 -6.09 13.37 0.62
N ARG A 62 -7.31 13.60 1.11
CA ARG A 62 -8.11 12.56 1.77
C ARG A 62 -8.56 11.47 0.80
N THR A 63 -8.91 11.82 -0.43
CA THR A 63 -9.15 10.84 -1.50
C THR A 63 -7.87 10.03 -1.78
N ASP A 64 -6.72 10.69 -1.87
CA ASP A 64 -5.42 10.03 -2.16
C ASP A 64 -5.06 9.00 -1.08
N MET A 65 -5.34 9.30 0.20
CA MET A 65 -5.16 8.36 1.31
C MET A 65 -6.02 7.10 1.14
N VAL A 66 -7.30 7.26 0.79
CA VAL A 66 -8.22 6.14 0.56
C VAL A 66 -7.79 5.30 -0.64
N ASN A 67 -7.45 5.97 -1.75
CA ASN A 67 -6.95 5.32 -2.96
C ASN A 67 -5.69 4.51 -2.67
N THR A 68 -4.74 5.06 -1.91
CA THR A 68 -3.50 4.37 -1.52
C THR A 68 -3.79 3.09 -0.77
N VAL A 69 -4.68 3.13 0.23
CA VAL A 69 -5.01 1.95 1.03
C VAL A 69 -5.62 0.84 0.17
N PHE A 70 -6.64 1.16 -0.63
CA PHE A 70 -7.26 0.15 -1.52
C PHE A 70 -6.30 -0.34 -2.61
N PHE A 71 -5.54 0.57 -3.22
CA PHE A 71 -4.52 0.22 -4.20
C PHE A 71 -3.50 -0.73 -3.59
N THR A 72 -2.89 -0.40 -2.45
CA THR A 72 -1.89 -1.23 -1.78
C THR A 72 -2.43 -2.62 -1.47
N MET A 73 -3.63 -2.74 -0.93
CA MET A 73 -4.22 -4.04 -0.61
C MET A 73 -4.43 -4.92 -1.85
N LEU A 74 -5.04 -4.36 -2.91
CA LEU A 74 -5.32 -5.10 -4.13
C LEU A 74 -4.05 -5.40 -4.92
N PHE A 75 -3.13 -4.44 -5.01
CA PHE A 75 -1.82 -4.60 -5.64
C PHE A 75 -1.03 -5.74 -5.00
N ILE A 76 -0.93 -5.76 -3.66
CA ILE A 76 -0.26 -6.84 -2.94
C ILE A 76 -0.96 -8.17 -3.21
N ALA A 77 -2.30 -8.23 -3.08
CA ALA A 77 -3.05 -9.46 -3.31
C ALA A 77 -2.82 -10.03 -4.72
N VAL A 78 -2.86 -9.18 -5.75
CA VAL A 78 -2.60 -9.57 -7.15
C VAL A 78 -1.16 -10.04 -7.32
N CYS A 79 -0.17 -9.30 -6.82
CA CYS A 79 1.24 -9.70 -6.94
C CYS A 79 1.53 -11.02 -6.23
N LEU A 80 1.02 -11.23 -5.00
CA LEU A 80 1.22 -12.49 -4.29
C LEU A 80 0.52 -13.65 -5.00
N GLY A 81 -0.75 -13.46 -5.40
CA GLY A 81 -1.52 -14.51 -6.07
C GLY A 81 -0.92 -14.92 -7.41
N VAL A 82 -0.65 -13.95 -8.28
CA VAL A 82 -0.06 -14.20 -9.60
C VAL A 82 1.39 -14.68 -9.46
N GLY A 83 2.19 -14.06 -8.60
CA GLY A 83 3.59 -14.43 -8.38
C GLY A 83 3.73 -15.86 -7.84
N MET A 84 2.94 -16.23 -6.83
CA MET A 84 2.93 -17.59 -6.28
C MET A 84 2.46 -18.62 -7.30
N LEU A 85 1.40 -18.30 -8.08
CA LEU A 85 0.93 -19.18 -9.15
C LEU A 85 2.03 -19.45 -10.18
N LEU A 86 2.68 -18.38 -10.68
CA LEU A 86 3.78 -18.51 -11.64
C LEU A 86 4.98 -19.26 -11.06
N ALA A 87 5.30 -19.05 -9.78
CA ALA A 87 6.37 -19.76 -9.10
C ALA A 87 6.09 -21.26 -9.01
N ILE A 88 4.86 -21.66 -8.64
CA ILE A 88 4.46 -23.08 -8.59
C ILE A 88 4.54 -23.72 -9.97
N LEU A 89 4.10 -23.03 -11.03
CA LEU A 89 4.19 -23.55 -12.40
C LEU A 89 5.63 -23.77 -12.85
N LEU A 90 6.56 -22.91 -12.42
CA LEU A 90 7.99 -23.04 -12.74
C LEU A 90 8.73 -24.05 -11.85
N ASP A 91 8.24 -24.29 -10.63
CA ASP A 91 8.80 -25.29 -9.72
C ASP A 91 8.67 -26.72 -10.29
N GLN A 92 7.67 -26.96 -11.15
CA GLN A 92 7.43 -28.25 -11.82
C GLN A 92 8.49 -28.67 -12.86
N GLN A 93 9.63 -27.96 -12.95
CA GLN A 93 10.74 -28.24 -13.87
C GLN A 93 10.29 -28.37 -15.34
N ILE A 94 9.41 -27.47 -15.79
CA ILE A 94 8.92 -27.47 -17.17
C ILE A 94 10.05 -27.29 -18.19
N ARG A 95 9.90 -27.91 -19.37
CA ARG A 95 10.81 -27.69 -20.50
C ARG A 95 10.80 -26.22 -20.89
N GLY A 96 11.96 -25.55 -20.84
CA GLY A 96 12.07 -24.12 -21.13
C GLY A 96 11.89 -23.18 -19.94
N GLU A 97 11.98 -23.69 -18.70
CA GLU A 97 11.89 -22.87 -17.47
C GLU A 97 12.74 -21.58 -17.53
N ALA A 98 13.99 -21.67 -17.99
CA ALA A 98 14.89 -20.51 -18.06
C ALA A 98 14.33 -19.40 -18.96
N PHE A 99 13.65 -19.77 -20.06
CA PHE A 99 13.00 -18.83 -20.96
C PHE A 99 11.80 -18.16 -20.27
N PHE A 100 10.88 -18.95 -19.71
CA PHE A 100 9.69 -18.42 -19.02
C PHE A 100 10.05 -17.52 -17.84
N ARG A 101 11.02 -17.93 -17.01
CA ARG A 101 11.53 -17.11 -15.91
C ARG A 101 12.03 -15.75 -16.41
N THR A 102 12.75 -15.72 -17.51
CA THR A 102 13.26 -14.46 -18.11
C THR A 102 12.13 -13.59 -18.63
N VAL A 103 11.16 -14.17 -19.34
CA VAL A 103 9.99 -13.47 -19.88
C VAL A 103 9.17 -12.83 -18.75
N PHE A 104 8.91 -13.56 -17.66
CA PHE A 104 8.13 -13.03 -16.54
C PHE A 104 8.90 -12.02 -15.69
N LEU A 105 10.23 -12.04 -15.70
CA LEU A 105 11.07 -11.02 -15.04
C LEU A 105 11.23 -9.74 -15.86
N PHE A 106 11.07 -9.82 -17.18
CA PHE A 106 11.28 -8.71 -18.10
C PHE A 106 10.47 -7.44 -17.76
N PRO A 107 9.18 -7.50 -17.36
CA PRO A 107 8.42 -6.32 -16.99
C PRO A 107 9.06 -5.49 -15.87
N MET A 108 9.73 -6.13 -14.90
CA MET A 108 10.39 -5.44 -13.80
C MET A 108 11.58 -4.60 -14.26
N ALA A 109 12.19 -4.96 -15.40
CA ALA A 109 13.30 -4.21 -15.98
C ALA A 109 12.83 -2.91 -16.68
N LEU A 110 11.52 -2.77 -16.94
CA LEU A 110 10.95 -1.56 -17.52
C LEU A 110 10.78 -0.47 -16.46
N SER A 111 10.96 0.80 -16.85
CA SER A 111 10.59 1.90 -15.99
C SER A 111 9.07 1.98 -15.84
N PHE A 112 8.59 2.42 -14.67
CA PHE A 112 7.15 2.63 -14.45
C PHE A 112 6.54 3.63 -15.45
N VAL A 113 7.34 4.56 -15.98
CA VAL A 113 6.90 5.50 -17.03
C VAL A 113 6.57 4.76 -18.32
N VAL A 114 7.46 3.89 -18.80
CA VAL A 114 7.24 3.11 -20.03
C VAL A 114 6.05 2.18 -19.86
N THR A 115 5.98 1.47 -18.73
CA THR A 115 4.82 0.63 -18.39
C THR A 115 3.54 1.45 -18.41
N GLY A 116 3.51 2.61 -17.74
CA GLY A 116 2.33 3.46 -17.69
C GLY A 116 1.84 3.91 -19.06
N VAL A 117 2.74 4.26 -19.98
CA VAL A 117 2.38 4.67 -21.35
C VAL A 117 1.69 3.51 -22.08
N VAL A 118 2.29 2.32 -22.05
CA VAL A 118 1.74 1.13 -22.72
C VAL A 118 0.36 0.78 -22.18
N TRP A 119 0.22 0.71 -20.86
CA TRP A 119 -1.06 0.37 -20.22
C TRP A 119 -2.11 1.45 -20.42
N LYS A 120 -1.74 2.73 -20.47
CA LYS A 120 -2.67 3.83 -20.80
C LYS A 120 -3.25 3.69 -22.20
N TRP A 121 -2.42 3.34 -23.20
CA TRP A 121 -2.91 3.07 -24.56
C TRP A 121 -3.80 1.84 -24.60
N LEU A 122 -3.38 0.77 -23.91
CA LEU A 122 -4.09 -0.49 -23.87
C LEU A 122 -5.46 -0.36 -23.18
N PHE A 123 -5.57 0.49 -22.17
CA PHE A 123 -6.83 0.76 -21.47
C PHE A 123 -7.66 1.90 -22.07
N ASN A 124 -7.27 2.46 -23.22
CA ASN A 124 -8.08 3.48 -23.88
C ASN A 124 -9.48 2.91 -24.21
N PRO A 125 -10.58 3.48 -23.68
CA PRO A 125 -11.93 2.95 -23.92
C PRO A 125 -12.40 2.97 -25.38
N GLN A 126 -11.77 3.78 -26.24
CA GLN A 126 -12.13 3.91 -27.64
C GLN A 126 -11.41 2.91 -28.55
N ALA A 127 -10.12 2.62 -28.30
CA ALA A 127 -9.27 1.89 -29.23
C ALA A 127 -8.47 0.73 -28.62
N GLY A 128 -8.40 0.63 -27.29
CA GLY A 128 -7.60 -0.37 -26.56
C GLY A 128 -8.30 -1.74 -26.42
N ILE A 129 -8.13 -2.39 -25.27
CA ILE A 129 -8.70 -3.73 -24.97
C ILE A 129 -10.21 -3.78 -25.21
N ASN A 130 -10.94 -2.68 -24.97
CA ASN A 130 -12.39 -2.64 -25.17
C ASN A 130 -12.80 -2.78 -26.65
N ALA A 131 -11.85 -2.64 -27.60
CA ALA A 131 -12.09 -2.90 -29.01
C ALA A 131 -12.01 -4.40 -29.36
N LEU A 132 -11.41 -5.25 -28.51
CA LEU A 132 -11.21 -6.68 -28.80
C LEU A 132 -12.52 -7.49 -28.79
N PRO A 133 -13.44 -7.35 -27.81
CA PRO A 133 -14.67 -8.16 -27.81
C PRO A 133 -15.57 -7.92 -29.03
N PRO A 134 -15.78 -6.66 -29.49
CA PRO A 134 -16.47 -6.42 -30.76
C PRO A 134 -15.85 -7.12 -31.98
N MET A 135 -14.53 -7.25 -32.03
CA MET A 135 -13.84 -7.99 -33.11
C MET A 135 -14.13 -9.50 -33.07
N LEU A 136 -14.45 -10.03 -31.89
CA LEU A 136 -14.85 -11.43 -31.69
C LEU A 136 -16.37 -11.64 -31.79
N GLY A 137 -17.14 -10.60 -32.16
CA GLY A 137 -18.60 -10.65 -32.22
C GLY A 137 -19.31 -10.52 -30.86
N LEU A 138 -18.59 -10.15 -29.80
CA LEU A 138 -19.14 -9.90 -28.47
C LEU A 138 -19.52 -8.42 -28.29
N PRO A 139 -20.47 -8.09 -27.39
CA PRO A 139 -20.84 -6.71 -27.12
C PRO A 139 -19.63 -5.91 -26.60
N LYS A 140 -19.55 -4.63 -27.01
CA LYS A 140 -18.48 -3.73 -26.57
C LYS A 140 -18.56 -3.53 -25.05
N PRO A 141 -17.50 -3.80 -24.27
CA PRO A 141 -17.48 -3.48 -22.86
C PRO A 141 -17.59 -1.97 -22.65
N GLU A 142 -18.51 -1.55 -21.79
CA GLU A 142 -18.71 -0.14 -21.42
C GLU A 142 -17.72 0.34 -20.33
N PHE A 143 -16.88 -0.56 -19.83
CA PHE A 143 -16.00 -0.27 -18.72
C PHE A 143 -15.01 0.85 -19.07
N GLN A 144 -15.13 1.98 -18.39
CA GLN A 144 -14.28 3.14 -18.60
C GLN A 144 -13.05 3.07 -17.70
N TRP A 145 -12.01 2.38 -18.17
CA TRP A 145 -10.74 2.28 -17.46
C TRP A 145 -10.21 3.66 -17.05
N PHE A 146 -9.67 3.75 -15.82
CA PHE A 146 -9.07 4.93 -15.17
C PHE A 146 -9.93 6.22 -15.08
N ILE A 147 -11.08 6.33 -15.77
CA ILE A 147 -12.00 7.48 -15.68
C ILE A 147 -13.36 7.13 -15.07
N SER A 148 -13.59 5.86 -14.71
CA SER A 148 -14.80 5.45 -14.02
C SER A 148 -14.98 6.22 -12.71
N GLN A 149 -16.21 6.67 -12.48
CA GLN A 149 -16.61 7.34 -11.23
C GLN A 149 -17.27 6.39 -10.25
N GLU A 150 -17.41 5.12 -10.62
CA GLU A 150 -18.03 4.11 -9.78
C GLU A 150 -17.18 3.87 -8.52
N GLN A 151 -17.82 3.95 -7.36
CA GLN A 151 -17.19 3.72 -6.08
C GLN A 151 -17.90 2.60 -5.31
N TRP A 152 -17.15 1.59 -4.91
CA TRP A 152 -17.61 0.53 -4.00
C TRP A 152 -17.13 0.79 -2.57
N LEU A 153 -17.72 0.08 -1.60
CA LEU A 153 -17.33 0.15 -0.18
C LEU A 153 -17.27 1.59 0.33
N GLN A 154 -18.31 2.38 0.05
CA GLN A 154 -18.36 3.79 0.40
C GLN A 154 -18.50 3.97 1.92
N PHE A 155 -17.78 4.94 2.47
CA PHE A 155 -17.88 5.37 3.86
C PHE A 155 -17.71 6.89 3.94
N ASN A 156 -18.16 7.48 5.04
CA ASN A 156 -17.96 8.91 5.28
C ASN A 156 -16.57 9.14 5.91
N TRP A 157 -15.74 9.98 5.27
CA TRP A 157 -14.41 10.34 5.76
C TRP A 157 -14.43 10.89 7.20
N GLN A 158 -15.49 11.61 7.57
CA GLN A 158 -15.63 12.16 8.91
C GLN A 158 -15.63 11.06 9.98
N ASN A 159 -16.02 9.84 9.62
CA ASN A 159 -16.07 8.71 10.54
C ASN A 159 -14.75 7.93 10.61
N VAL A 160 -13.69 8.32 9.89
CA VAL A 160 -12.42 7.57 9.83
C VAL A 160 -11.82 7.33 11.22
N PHE A 161 -11.81 8.35 12.08
CA PHE A 161 -11.29 8.19 13.43
C PHE A 161 -12.06 7.13 14.22
N GLN A 162 -13.39 7.15 14.13
CA GLN A 162 -14.25 6.16 14.77
C GLN A 162 -14.06 4.76 14.17
N ILE A 163 -13.96 4.65 12.84
CA ILE A 163 -13.70 3.38 12.14
C ILE A 163 -12.37 2.79 12.60
N LEU A 164 -11.30 3.60 12.66
CA LEU A 164 -10.00 3.16 13.17
C LEU A 164 -10.09 2.70 14.61
N LEU A 165 -10.83 3.43 15.45
CA LEU A 165 -10.99 3.09 16.86
C LEU A 165 -11.79 1.79 17.05
N ILE A 166 -12.85 1.57 16.25
CA ILE A 166 -13.60 0.31 16.18
C ILE A 166 -12.68 -0.84 15.74
N ILE A 167 -11.85 -0.64 14.71
CA ILE A 167 -10.89 -1.66 14.25
C ILE A 167 -9.89 -1.99 15.35
N ILE A 168 -9.29 -0.98 15.99
CA ILE A 168 -8.32 -1.17 17.08
C ILE A 168 -8.96 -1.93 18.23
N LEU A 169 -10.15 -1.54 18.68
CA LEU A 169 -10.87 -2.24 19.74
C LEU A 169 -11.23 -3.67 19.33
N GLY A 170 -11.59 -3.90 18.07
CA GLY A 170 -11.83 -5.24 17.52
C GLY A 170 -10.59 -6.12 17.55
N VAL A 171 -9.42 -5.58 17.15
CA VAL A 171 -8.14 -6.30 17.24
C VAL A 171 -7.78 -6.59 18.69
N VAL A 172 -7.93 -5.61 19.59
CA VAL A 172 -7.71 -5.78 21.02
C VAL A 172 -8.61 -6.87 21.59
N PHE A 173 -9.90 -6.88 21.22
CA PHE A 173 -10.85 -7.93 21.61
C PHE A 173 -10.40 -9.32 21.14
N ILE A 174 -10.00 -9.46 19.87
CA ILE A 174 -9.54 -10.74 19.31
C ILE A 174 -8.26 -11.21 20.02
N VAL A 175 -7.26 -10.34 20.16
CA VAL A 175 -5.97 -10.70 20.77
C VAL A 175 -6.13 -11.03 22.25
N ALA A 176 -6.88 -10.22 23.00
CA ALA A 176 -7.14 -10.46 24.41
C ALA A 176 -7.99 -11.72 24.63
N GLY A 177 -9.01 -11.93 23.78
CA GLY A 177 -9.84 -13.14 23.79
C GLY A 177 -9.01 -14.39 23.51
N TYR A 178 -8.15 -14.38 22.49
CA TYR A 178 -7.23 -15.48 22.20
C TYR A 178 -6.27 -15.76 23.36
N ARG A 179 -5.66 -14.72 23.93
CA ARG A 179 -4.76 -14.85 25.10
C ARG A 179 -5.49 -15.34 26.35
N TRP A 180 -6.74 -14.93 26.55
CA TRP A 180 -7.58 -15.43 27.62
C TRP A 180 -7.92 -16.92 27.43
N LEU A 181 -8.28 -17.34 26.23
CA LEU A 181 -8.54 -18.76 25.93
C LEU A 181 -7.29 -19.62 26.19
N LYS A 182 -6.10 -19.11 25.87
CA LYS A 182 -4.82 -19.82 26.08
C LYS A 182 -4.39 -19.86 27.56
N ASN A 183 -4.43 -18.73 28.26
CA ASN A 183 -3.81 -18.58 29.58
C ASN A 183 -4.80 -18.45 30.75
N ARG A 184 -6.11 -18.43 30.48
CA ARG A 184 -7.21 -18.25 31.47
C ARG A 184 -7.01 -17.05 32.43
N SER A 185 -6.32 -16.01 31.97
CA SER A 185 -6.03 -14.82 32.80
C SER A 185 -7.27 -13.92 32.96
N PRO A 186 -7.66 -13.53 34.19
CA PRO A 186 -8.84 -12.70 34.43
C PRO A 186 -8.69 -11.28 33.88
N TYR A 187 -7.47 -10.73 33.86
CA TYR A 187 -7.20 -9.40 33.29
C TYR A 187 -7.47 -9.34 31.79
N MET A 188 -7.11 -10.41 31.05
CA MET A 188 -7.35 -10.48 29.60
C MET A 188 -8.83 -10.65 29.27
N ALA A 189 -9.59 -11.35 30.12
CA ALA A 189 -11.06 -11.42 30.00
C ALA A 189 -11.71 -10.05 30.22
N GLY A 190 -11.26 -9.30 31.23
CA GLY A 190 -11.72 -7.93 31.48
C GLY A 190 -11.41 -6.98 30.32
N LEU A 191 -10.20 -7.07 29.76
CA LEU A 191 -9.78 -6.27 28.61
C LEU A 191 -10.60 -6.58 27.35
N ALA A 192 -10.88 -7.86 27.08
CA ALA A 192 -11.75 -8.26 25.98
C ALA A 192 -13.19 -7.74 26.20
N GLY A 193 -13.76 -7.91 27.41
CA GLY A 193 -15.09 -7.42 27.74
C GLY A 193 -15.21 -5.89 27.59
N LEU A 194 -14.21 -5.14 28.07
CA LEU A 194 -14.16 -3.69 27.92
C LEU A 194 -14.06 -3.27 26.45
N ALA A 195 -13.20 -3.93 25.66
CA ALA A 195 -13.04 -3.63 24.25
C ALA A 195 -14.35 -3.87 23.47
N LEU A 196 -15.06 -4.97 23.76
CA LEU A 196 -16.37 -5.26 23.17
C LEU A 196 -17.42 -4.21 23.54
N LEU A 197 -17.49 -3.82 24.82
CA LEU A 197 -18.44 -2.81 25.30
C LEU A 197 -18.18 -1.45 24.65
N LEU A 198 -16.93 -0.99 24.62
CA LEU A 198 -16.56 0.27 23.99
C LEU A 198 -16.86 0.24 22.49
N ASN A 199 -16.59 -0.87 21.81
CA ASN A 199 -16.91 -1.05 20.39
C ASN A 199 -18.42 -0.97 20.13
N GLY A 200 -19.23 -1.66 20.97
CA GLY A 200 -20.69 -1.58 20.92
C GLY A 200 -21.21 -0.16 21.18
N LEU A 201 -20.63 0.55 22.15
CA LEU A 201 -21.02 1.93 22.44
C LEU A 201 -20.73 2.87 21.27
N LEU A 202 -19.55 2.76 20.66
CA LEU A 202 -19.16 3.56 19.50
C LEU A 202 -20.03 3.30 18.28
N THR A 203 -20.45 2.06 18.05
CA THR A 203 -21.33 1.73 16.92
C THR A 203 -22.75 2.24 17.13
N LEU A 204 -23.25 2.22 18.37
CA LEU A 204 -24.60 2.66 18.72
C LEU A 204 -24.76 4.19 18.78
N THR A 205 -23.76 4.93 19.27
CA THR A 205 -23.90 6.39 19.44
C THR A 205 -23.85 7.18 18.14
N GLY A 206 -23.38 6.58 17.04
CA GLY A 206 -23.14 7.29 15.77
C GLY A 206 -22.07 8.39 15.91
N ALA A 207 -21.45 8.77 14.79
CA ALA A 207 -20.42 9.83 14.79
C ALA A 207 -20.98 11.25 14.92
N GLU A 208 -22.31 11.39 14.89
CA GLU A 208 -23.00 12.69 14.86
C GLU A 208 -22.67 13.57 16.07
N PHE A 209 -22.25 12.96 17.18
CA PHE A 209 -21.89 13.67 18.40
C PHE A 209 -20.57 14.47 18.29
N LEU A 210 -19.65 14.12 17.38
CA LEU A 210 -18.28 14.68 17.39
C LEU A 210 -17.97 15.66 16.25
N LEU A 211 -18.70 15.64 15.13
CA LEU A 211 -18.31 16.39 13.93
C LEU A 211 -19.50 17.10 13.27
N THR A 212 -19.51 18.42 13.33
CA THR A 212 -20.45 19.32 12.62
C THR A 212 -20.09 19.52 11.14
N GLN A 213 -19.14 18.74 10.61
CA GLN A 213 -18.70 18.85 9.21
C GLN A 213 -19.65 18.12 8.26
N PRO A 214 -19.84 18.63 7.02
CA PRO A 214 -20.65 17.95 6.03
C PRO A 214 -20.10 16.56 5.73
N ALA A 215 -21.02 15.64 5.39
CA ALA A 215 -20.64 14.29 4.99
C ALA A 215 -19.74 14.31 3.75
N GLU A 216 -18.64 13.58 3.81
CA GLU A 216 -17.69 13.48 2.72
C GLU A 216 -17.52 12.00 2.33
N PRO A 217 -18.36 11.48 1.43
CA PRO A 217 -18.28 10.09 1.02
C PRO A 217 -16.98 9.84 0.25
N LYS A 218 -16.27 8.78 0.65
CA LYS A 218 -15.09 8.23 -0.01
C LYS A 218 -15.30 6.73 -0.17
N GLY A 219 -14.61 6.11 -1.11
CA GLY A 219 -14.71 4.67 -1.34
C GLY A 219 -13.65 4.16 -2.28
N PHE A 220 -13.71 2.86 -2.55
CA PHE A 220 -12.89 2.22 -3.56
C PHE A 220 -13.36 2.65 -4.94
N ASN A 221 -12.60 3.49 -5.63
CA ASN A 221 -12.89 3.83 -7.01
C ASN A 221 -12.45 2.71 -7.95
N VAL A 222 -13.39 2.20 -8.76
CA VAL A 222 -13.18 1.08 -9.68
C VAL A 222 -12.12 1.40 -10.76
N ALA A 223 -11.88 2.67 -11.06
CA ALA A 223 -10.78 3.13 -11.92
C ALA A 223 -9.40 2.63 -11.46
N LEU A 224 -9.20 2.42 -10.15
CA LEU A 224 -7.96 1.90 -9.57
C LEU A 224 -7.59 0.51 -10.09
N LEU A 225 -8.56 -0.28 -10.58
CA LEU A 225 -8.28 -1.60 -11.16
C LEU A 225 -7.32 -1.52 -12.34
N ALA A 226 -7.41 -0.47 -13.17
CA ALA A 226 -6.48 -0.26 -14.27
C ALA A 226 -5.03 -0.15 -13.75
N LEU A 227 -4.84 0.62 -12.67
CA LEU A 227 -3.55 0.82 -12.04
C LEU A 227 -3.04 -0.45 -11.35
N VAL A 228 -3.92 -1.18 -10.65
CA VAL A 228 -3.60 -2.46 -10.00
C VAL A 228 -3.14 -3.50 -11.01
N ILE A 229 -3.80 -3.60 -12.17
CA ILE A 229 -3.41 -4.54 -13.23
C ILE A 229 -2.03 -4.18 -13.80
N ALA A 230 -1.81 -2.90 -14.13
CA ALA A 230 -0.53 -2.45 -14.69
C ALA A 230 0.63 -2.65 -13.70
N ALA A 231 0.46 -2.22 -12.44
CA ALA A 231 1.46 -2.39 -11.39
C ALA A 231 1.67 -3.87 -11.06
N GLY A 232 0.57 -4.62 -10.95
CA GLY A 232 0.55 -6.05 -10.64
C GLY A 232 1.31 -6.87 -11.67
N TRP A 233 1.09 -6.59 -12.96
CA TRP A 233 1.86 -7.19 -14.06
C TRP A 233 3.35 -6.86 -14.00
N GLN A 234 3.71 -5.61 -13.70
CA GLN A 234 5.12 -5.22 -13.60
C GLN A 234 5.84 -5.92 -12.44
N MET A 235 5.14 -6.15 -11.33
CA MET A 235 5.72 -6.69 -10.09
C MET A 235 5.44 -8.18 -9.85
N SER A 236 4.66 -8.84 -10.71
CA SER A 236 4.40 -10.29 -10.61
C SER A 236 5.67 -11.11 -10.85
N GLY A 237 6.58 -10.65 -11.72
CA GLY A 237 7.89 -11.29 -11.91
C GLY A 237 8.76 -11.26 -10.66
N TYR A 238 8.72 -10.14 -9.91
CA TYR A 238 9.48 -9.99 -8.67
C TYR A 238 9.02 -11.00 -7.61
N THR A 239 7.72 -11.03 -7.37
CA THR A 239 7.10 -11.95 -6.41
C THR A 239 7.26 -13.41 -6.84
N MET A 240 7.11 -13.71 -8.13
CA MET A 240 7.41 -15.04 -8.66
C MET A 240 8.84 -15.46 -8.32
N ALA A 241 9.84 -14.61 -8.54
CA ALA A 241 11.23 -14.99 -8.26
C ALA A 241 11.48 -15.23 -6.77
N MET A 242 10.89 -14.41 -5.89
CA MET A 242 10.94 -14.63 -4.44
C MET A 242 10.34 -15.98 -4.05
N TYR A 243 9.13 -16.28 -4.55
CA TYR A 243 8.45 -17.55 -4.24
C TYR A 243 9.16 -18.75 -4.83
N LEU A 244 9.67 -18.66 -6.07
CA LEU A 244 10.39 -19.74 -6.72
C LEU A 244 11.68 -20.08 -5.99
N ALA A 245 12.43 -19.06 -5.53
CA ALA A 245 13.60 -19.27 -4.68
C ALA A 245 13.22 -19.97 -3.36
N GLY A 246 12.08 -19.59 -2.78
CA GLY A 246 11.53 -20.22 -1.59
C GLY A 246 11.15 -21.69 -1.77
N LEU A 247 10.38 -21.97 -2.83
CA LEU A 247 9.93 -23.32 -3.16
C LEU A 247 11.10 -24.28 -3.34
N ARG A 248 12.15 -23.81 -4.01
CA ARG A 248 13.39 -24.57 -4.22
C ARG A 248 14.23 -24.78 -2.97
N GLY A 249 14.04 -23.94 -1.95
CA GLY A 249 14.68 -24.09 -0.66
C GLY A 249 14.06 -25.20 0.21
N ILE A 250 12.87 -25.69 -0.14
CA ILE A 250 12.18 -26.76 0.58
C ILE A 250 12.66 -28.10 0.01
N SER A 251 13.23 -28.97 0.87
CA SER A 251 13.72 -30.28 0.42
C SER A 251 12.58 -31.20 -0.01
N GLU A 252 12.82 -32.00 -1.06
CA GLU A 252 11.87 -33.03 -1.50
C GLU A 252 11.61 -34.07 -0.41
N GLU A 253 12.58 -34.35 0.47
CA GLU A 253 12.41 -35.26 1.60
C GLU A 253 11.24 -34.86 2.52
N ILE A 254 11.07 -33.56 2.79
CA ILE A 254 9.96 -33.08 3.62
C ILE A 254 8.62 -33.25 2.89
N ARG A 255 8.61 -33.05 1.56
CA ARG A 255 7.42 -33.25 0.72
C ARG A 255 7.04 -34.73 0.65
N GLU A 256 8.02 -35.61 0.48
CA GLU A 256 7.83 -37.06 0.44
C GLU A 256 7.40 -37.62 1.79
N ALA A 257 7.99 -37.16 2.90
CA ALA A 257 7.57 -37.54 4.24
C ALA A 257 6.08 -37.24 4.46
N ALA A 258 5.62 -36.04 4.06
CA ALA A 258 4.20 -35.70 4.15
C ALA A 258 3.30 -36.60 3.27
N ARG A 259 3.76 -37.01 2.09
CA ARG A 259 3.04 -37.97 1.24
C ARG A 259 2.98 -39.36 1.88
N VAL A 260 4.06 -39.81 2.53
CA VAL A 260 4.11 -41.07 3.30
C VAL A 260 3.16 -41.03 4.49
N ASP A 261 3.01 -39.87 5.13
CA ASP A 261 2.03 -39.62 6.20
C ASP A 261 0.58 -39.49 5.70
N GLY A 262 0.33 -39.68 4.40
CA GLY A 262 -1.00 -39.72 3.79
C GLY A 262 -1.53 -38.36 3.30
N ALA A 263 -0.69 -37.33 3.23
CA ALA A 263 -1.10 -36.05 2.65
C ALA A 263 -1.26 -36.16 1.13
N SER A 264 -2.41 -35.72 0.61
CA SER A 264 -2.59 -35.48 -0.83
C SER A 264 -1.72 -34.29 -1.29
N GLU A 265 -1.50 -34.12 -2.59
CA GLU A 265 -0.71 -32.98 -3.12
C GLU A 265 -1.23 -31.62 -2.62
N LEU A 266 -2.54 -31.42 -2.60
CA LEU A 266 -3.13 -30.19 -2.04
C LEU A 266 -2.84 -30.06 -0.53
N GLY A 267 -2.81 -31.18 0.19
CA GLY A 267 -2.41 -31.26 1.59
C GLY A 267 -0.95 -30.86 1.80
N VAL A 268 -0.03 -31.37 0.97
CA VAL A 268 1.38 -31.00 0.99
C VAL A 268 1.53 -29.48 0.77
N TYR A 269 0.86 -28.92 -0.24
CA TYR A 269 0.93 -27.48 -0.49
C TYR A 269 0.36 -26.65 0.68
N ARG A 270 -0.81 -27.03 1.20
CA ARG A 270 -1.51 -26.26 2.23
C ARG A 270 -0.84 -26.33 3.61
N TYR A 271 -0.34 -27.50 3.99
CA TYR A 271 0.12 -27.74 5.37
C TYR A 271 1.64 -27.78 5.52
N VAL A 272 2.39 -27.95 4.42
CA VAL A 272 3.85 -27.99 4.44
C VAL A 272 4.44 -26.80 3.70
N VAL A 273 4.14 -26.67 2.40
CA VAL A 273 4.80 -25.68 1.54
C VAL A 273 4.40 -24.25 1.92
N LEU A 274 3.10 -23.93 1.97
CA LEU A 274 2.63 -22.58 2.24
C LEU A 274 3.06 -22.04 3.61
N PRO A 275 3.00 -22.82 4.70
CA PRO A 275 3.54 -22.40 5.99
C PRO A 275 5.05 -22.13 5.96
N LEU A 276 5.84 -22.96 5.26
CA LEU A 276 7.28 -22.74 5.10
C LEU A 276 7.61 -21.53 4.23
N LEU A 277 6.72 -21.14 3.31
CA LEU A 277 6.82 -19.92 2.50
C LEU A 277 6.36 -18.65 3.24
N ALA A 278 5.85 -18.75 4.48
CA ALA A 278 5.36 -17.58 5.23
C ALA A 278 6.41 -16.46 5.38
N PRO A 279 7.70 -16.72 5.69
CA PRO A 279 8.72 -15.66 5.77
C PRO A 279 8.93 -14.91 4.45
N ILE A 280 8.79 -15.62 3.33
CA ILE A 280 8.93 -15.06 1.98
C ILE A 280 7.71 -14.23 1.62
N THR A 281 6.51 -14.72 1.96
CA THR A 281 5.25 -13.98 1.80
C THR A 281 5.28 -12.68 2.60
N LEU A 282 5.72 -12.73 3.86
CA LEU A 282 5.87 -11.53 4.70
C LEU A 282 6.86 -10.53 4.09
N SER A 283 8.02 -11.02 3.62
CA SER A 283 9.00 -10.18 2.94
C SER A 283 8.42 -9.52 1.68
N ALA A 284 7.66 -10.27 0.87
CA ALA A 284 7.00 -9.76 -0.33
C ALA A 284 5.95 -8.70 0.01
N ILE A 285 5.08 -8.94 0.99
CA ILE A 285 4.07 -7.97 1.47
C ILE A 285 4.71 -6.64 1.85
N ILE A 286 5.83 -6.69 2.59
CA ILE A 286 6.49 -5.50 3.13
C ILE A 286 7.16 -4.70 2.00
N ILE A 287 7.85 -5.38 1.09
CA ILE A 287 8.53 -4.74 -0.05
C ILE A 287 7.51 -4.14 -1.02
N LEU A 288 6.45 -4.88 -1.36
CA LEU A 288 5.37 -4.39 -2.22
C LEU A 288 4.61 -3.24 -1.55
N GLY A 289 4.34 -3.35 -0.24
CA GLY A 289 3.73 -2.29 0.55
C GLY A 289 4.55 -1.00 0.45
N HIS A 290 5.86 -1.07 0.68
CA HIS A 290 6.76 0.07 0.51
C HIS A 290 6.71 0.69 -0.89
N ILE A 291 6.74 -0.14 -1.94
CA ILE A 291 6.68 0.34 -3.34
C ILE A 291 5.35 1.04 -3.61
N SER A 292 4.23 0.46 -3.16
CA SER A 292 2.89 0.99 -3.39
C SER A 292 2.66 2.35 -2.73
N LEU A 293 3.19 2.57 -1.52
CA LEU A 293 2.99 3.80 -0.76
C LEU A 293 3.64 5.05 -1.38
N LYS A 294 4.63 4.85 -2.26
CA LYS A 294 5.36 5.94 -2.94
C LYS A 294 5.21 5.90 -4.47
N ILE A 295 4.23 5.16 -4.98
CA ILE A 295 4.04 5.02 -6.42
C ILE A 295 3.60 6.36 -7.01
N PHE A 296 4.48 6.96 -7.82
CA PHE A 296 4.25 8.26 -8.45
C PHE A 296 4.22 8.12 -9.97
N ASP A 297 5.28 7.55 -10.54
CA ASP A 297 5.52 7.52 -11.98
C ASP A 297 4.37 6.86 -12.76
N LEU A 298 3.95 5.68 -12.31
CA LEU A 298 2.89 4.92 -12.97
C LEU A 298 1.55 5.65 -12.92
N VAL A 299 1.23 6.22 -11.75
CA VAL A 299 -0.01 6.98 -11.50
C VAL A 299 -0.06 8.21 -12.38
N TYR A 300 1.02 9.00 -12.36
CA TYR A 300 1.12 10.24 -13.12
C TYR A 300 1.00 10.00 -14.63
N VAL A 301 1.63 8.94 -15.15
CA VAL A 301 1.58 8.65 -16.59
C VAL A 301 0.20 8.17 -17.01
N MET A 302 -0.41 7.25 -16.25
CA MET A 302 -1.72 6.70 -16.59
C MET A 302 -2.84 7.72 -16.38
N GLY A 303 -2.90 8.37 -15.21
CA GLY A 303 -3.96 9.29 -14.81
C GLY A 303 -3.72 10.74 -15.19
N GLY A 304 -2.47 11.17 -15.35
CA GLY A 304 -2.13 12.59 -15.42
C GLY A 304 -2.11 13.26 -14.05
N GLY A 305 -2.07 14.59 -14.05
CA GLY A 305 -1.99 15.40 -12.83
C GLY A 305 -3.33 15.69 -12.15
N ASP A 306 -4.46 15.44 -12.81
CA ASP A 306 -5.78 15.91 -12.37
C ASP A 306 -6.82 14.78 -12.21
N ASN A 307 -6.43 13.53 -12.39
CA ASN A 307 -7.33 12.39 -12.27
C ASN A 307 -7.45 11.91 -10.83
N LEU A 308 -8.40 12.50 -10.11
CA LEU A 308 -8.71 12.19 -8.70
C LEU A 308 -9.10 10.72 -8.44
N PHE A 309 -9.52 9.98 -9.47
CA PHE A 309 -10.05 8.62 -9.32
C PHE A 309 -8.95 7.58 -9.07
N ILE A 310 -7.74 7.85 -9.52
CA ILE A 310 -6.57 6.97 -9.32
C ILE A 310 -5.40 7.71 -8.65
N ASP A 311 -5.67 8.87 -8.09
CA ASP A 311 -4.68 9.77 -7.53
C ASP A 311 -4.04 9.24 -6.24
N MET A 312 -2.81 9.68 -5.98
CA MET A 312 -1.99 9.21 -4.86
C MET A 312 -1.26 10.39 -4.17
N PRO A 313 -0.88 10.26 -2.89
CA PRO A 313 -0.35 11.36 -2.10
C PRO A 313 0.94 11.95 -2.67
N GLY A 314 1.75 11.13 -3.34
CA GLY A 314 2.96 11.58 -4.01
C GLY A 314 2.69 12.57 -5.14
N ILE A 315 1.57 12.43 -5.85
CA ILE A 315 1.13 13.36 -6.90
C ILE A 315 0.79 14.69 -6.25
N ASN A 316 -0.05 14.66 -5.22
CA ASN A 316 -0.48 15.85 -4.52
C ASN A 316 0.69 16.60 -3.86
N MET A 317 1.61 15.88 -3.21
CA MET A 317 2.87 16.43 -2.70
C MET A 317 3.65 17.17 -3.78
N PHE A 318 3.85 16.54 -4.94
CA PHE A 318 4.57 17.13 -6.06
C PHE A 318 3.88 18.40 -6.57
N PHE A 319 2.57 18.34 -6.82
CA PHE A 319 1.82 19.47 -7.35
C PHE A 319 1.75 20.64 -6.36
N ILE A 320 1.46 20.40 -5.08
CA ILE A 320 1.44 21.45 -4.06
C ILE A 320 2.81 22.11 -3.94
N THR A 321 3.89 21.31 -3.89
CA THR A 321 5.25 21.82 -3.72
C THR A 321 5.73 22.61 -4.93
N PHE A 322 5.61 22.04 -6.14
CA PHE A 322 6.29 22.59 -7.33
C PHE A 322 5.38 23.43 -8.22
N ARG A 323 4.07 23.16 -8.25
CA ARG A 323 3.11 23.93 -9.05
C ARG A 323 2.35 24.94 -8.20
N GLY A 324 1.92 24.52 -7.01
CA GLY A 324 1.28 25.38 -6.02
C GLY A 324 2.28 26.27 -5.27
N GLN A 325 3.57 25.91 -5.27
CA GLN A 325 4.63 26.64 -4.58
C GLN A 325 4.41 26.78 -3.05
N GLU A 326 3.66 25.84 -2.47
CA GLU A 326 3.34 25.77 -1.04
C GLU A 326 4.23 24.73 -0.37
N PHE A 327 5.48 25.11 -0.07
CA PHE A 327 6.52 24.20 0.42
C PHE A 327 6.20 23.61 1.80
N GLY A 328 5.58 24.38 2.70
CA GLY A 328 5.22 23.92 4.03
C GLY A 328 4.17 22.79 4.00
N VAL A 329 3.13 22.96 3.19
CA VAL A 329 2.09 21.93 3.00
C VAL A 329 2.65 20.72 2.24
N GLY A 330 3.46 20.95 1.21
CA GLY A 330 4.15 19.88 0.48
C GLY A 330 5.06 19.03 1.39
N ALA A 331 5.85 19.69 2.23
CA ALA A 331 6.68 19.02 3.23
C ALA A 331 5.85 18.24 4.26
N ALA A 332 4.69 18.75 4.67
CA ALA A 332 3.78 18.01 5.56
C ALA A 332 3.27 16.70 4.91
N ILE A 333 2.89 16.73 3.63
CA ILE A 333 2.50 15.50 2.91
C ILE A 333 3.69 14.54 2.81
N ALA A 334 4.89 15.03 2.49
CA ALA A 334 6.10 14.21 2.44
C ALA A 334 6.39 13.52 3.79
N MET A 335 6.22 14.23 4.91
CA MET A 335 6.37 13.66 6.25
C MET A 335 5.29 12.62 6.57
N ILE A 336 4.05 12.83 6.15
CA ILE A 336 2.99 11.82 6.31
C ILE A 336 3.34 10.56 5.50
N MET A 337 3.77 10.69 4.25
CA MET A 337 4.21 9.56 3.43
C MET A 337 5.39 8.82 4.05
N LEU A 338 6.36 9.56 4.60
CA LEU A 338 7.50 8.97 5.32
C LEU A 338 7.03 8.13 6.51
N ILE A 339 6.09 8.65 7.31
CA ILE A 339 5.51 7.93 8.45
C ILE A 339 4.77 6.67 7.98
N MET A 340 3.96 6.76 6.91
CA MET A 340 3.25 5.61 6.34
C MET A 340 4.23 4.50 5.92
N VAL A 341 5.33 4.87 5.27
CA VAL A 341 6.37 3.92 4.88
C VAL A 341 7.11 3.37 6.10
N ALA A 342 7.44 4.22 7.08
CA ALA A 342 8.16 3.81 8.28
C ALA A 342 7.36 2.79 9.12
N ILE A 343 6.04 2.93 9.19
CA ILE A 343 5.14 1.98 9.87
C ILE A 343 5.26 0.57 9.27
N VAL A 344 5.53 0.45 7.97
CA VAL A 344 5.69 -0.85 7.30
C VAL A 344 7.14 -1.35 7.39
N ILE A 345 8.12 -0.48 7.14
CA ILE A 345 9.54 -0.87 7.00
C ILE A 345 10.26 -1.05 8.34
N VAL A 346 10.00 -0.19 9.34
CA VAL A 346 10.76 -0.24 10.61
C VAL A 346 10.51 -1.54 11.37
N PRO A 347 9.25 -2.03 11.53
CA PRO A 347 9.02 -3.31 12.18
C PRO A 347 9.70 -4.48 11.46
N TYR A 348 9.69 -4.47 10.13
CA TYR A 348 10.37 -5.48 9.32
C TYR A 348 11.87 -5.55 9.60
N LEU A 349 12.55 -4.40 9.51
CA LEU A 349 13.99 -4.33 9.78
C LEU A 349 14.31 -4.79 11.21
N ALA A 350 13.49 -4.39 12.19
CA ALA A 350 13.65 -4.83 13.57
C ALA A 350 13.51 -6.36 13.72
N THR A 351 12.59 -7.00 13.01
CA THR A 351 12.44 -8.47 13.05
C THR A 351 13.62 -9.19 12.40
N GLN A 352 14.13 -8.69 11.27
CA GLN A 352 15.29 -9.27 10.57
C GLN A 352 16.57 -9.17 11.41
N LEU A 353 16.81 -8.01 12.04
CA LEU A 353 17.98 -7.82 12.89
C LEU A 353 17.99 -8.71 14.14
N ARG A 354 16.82 -9.08 14.66
CA ARG A 354 16.70 -10.02 15.79
C ARG A 354 16.94 -11.47 15.36
N GLY A 355 16.53 -11.85 14.16
CA GLY A 355 16.78 -13.20 13.63
C GLY A 355 18.25 -13.49 13.35
N GLY A 356 19.03 -12.47 12.98
CA GLY A 356 20.47 -12.60 12.72
C GLY A 356 21.38 -12.69 13.96
N SER A 357 20.84 -12.51 15.17
CA SER A 357 21.63 -12.66 16.41
C SER A 357 21.56 -14.06 17.04
N GLU A 358 20.77 -14.98 16.45
CA GLU A 358 20.61 -16.36 16.94
C GLU A 358 21.29 -17.41 16.03
N SER A 359 22.02 -16.99 15.00
CA SER A 359 22.89 -17.83 14.16
C SER A 359 24.36 -17.51 14.43
#